data_AF-A0A503L4E3-F1
#
_entry.id   AF-A0A503L4E3-F1
#
_cell.length_a   1.000
_cell.length_b   1.000
_cell.length_c   1.000
_cell.angle_alpha   90.00
_cell.angle_beta   90.00
_cell.angle_gamma   90.00
#
_symmetry.space_group_name_H-M   'P 1'
#
loop_
_entity.id
_entity.type
_entity.pdbx_description
1 polymer ?
#
loop_
_entity_poly.entity_id
_entity_poly.type
_entity_poly.pdbx_seq_one_letter_code
_entity_poly.pdbx_strand_id
1 'polypeptide(L)'
;MAKTHRHPETRDVQPRMLLAFGGGLLVFLALAAIGMKLAFNTTPSWLLHPANVSPETPDLQTAPRQDLVKFRAEEDRQLKMLGWVDRKAGIARIPIGDAMWALVSNGLPDWSQSDITASEPADCNLLGAAVPRTPQARKCQQQGGGTGR
;
A
#
# COMPACT_ATOMS: atom_id res chain seq x y z
N MET A 1 87.05 10.89 -6.83
CA MET A 1 85.59 10.73 -6.65
C MET A 1 85.26 10.96 -5.17
N ALA A 2 84.64 12.10 -4.83
CA ALA A 2 84.28 12.41 -3.45
C ALA A 2 82.95 11.74 -3.09
N LYS A 3 82.92 10.99 -2.00
CA LYS A 3 81.73 10.30 -1.50
C LYS A 3 81.03 11.25 -0.52
N THR A 4 79.98 11.92 -0.97
CA THR A 4 79.18 12.81 -0.12
C THR A 4 78.31 11.96 0.80
N HIS A 5 78.71 11.80 2.05
CA HIS A 5 77.86 11.20 3.08
C HIS A 5 76.71 12.17 3.39
N ARG A 6 75.51 11.90 2.87
CA ARG A 6 74.30 12.61 3.30
C ARG A 6 73.91 12.12 4.69
N HIS A 7 73.83 13.03 5.65
CA HIS A 7 73.22 12.72 6.94
C HIS A 7 71.70 12.54 6.77
N PRO A 8 71.09 11.56 7.47
CA PRO A 8 69.64 11.39 7.46
C PRO A 8 68.99 12.61 8.13
N GLU A 9 68.13 13.31 7.40
CA GLU A 9 67.31 14.42 7.91
C GLU A 9 66.20 13.85 8.80
N THR A 10 66.34 14.01 10.12
CA THR A 10 65.38 13.47 11.10
C THR A 10 64.31 14.50 11.50
N ARG A 11 63.92 15.41 10.60
CA ARG A 11 63.08 16.56 10.94
C ARG A 11 61.88 16.81 10.02
N ASP A 12 61.21 15.77 9.53
CA ASP A 12 60.01 15.98 8.70
C ASP A 12 58.66 15.78 9.41
N VAL A 13 58.59 15.15 10.59
CA VAL A 13 57.30 15.00 11.28
C VAL A 13 57.46 15.02 12.80
N GLN A 14 56.77 15.95 13.46
CA GLN A 14 56.71 15.99 14.92
C GLN A 14 55.80 14.85 15.44
N PRO A 15 56.33 13.86 16.19
CA PRO A 15 55.58 12.65 16.54
C PRO A 15 54.34 12.93 17.39
N ARG A 16 54.37 13.98 18.21
CA ARG A 16 53.21 14.44 18.99
C ARG A 16 52.06 14.92 18.11
N MET A 17 52.37 15.59 17.01
CA MET A 17 51.36 16.10 16.08
C MET A 17 50.73 14.95 15.29
N LEU A 18 51.53 13.94 14.92
CA LEU A 18 51.04 12.72 14.29
C LEU A 18 50.13 11.92 15.22
N LEU A 19 50.49 11.78 16.51
CA LEU A 19 49.64 11.13 17.50
C LEU A 19 48.35 11.91 17.78
N ALA A 20 48.43 13.24 17.89
CA ALA A 20 47.26 14.08 18.09
C ALA A 20 46.29 13.99 16.90
N PHE A 21 46.82 13.99 15.67
CA PHE A 21 46.03 13.84 14.45
C PHE A 21 45.37 12.45 14.37
N GLY A 22 46.13 11.39 14.63
CA GLY A 22 45.59 10.02 14.66
C GLY A 22 44.53 9.82 15.73
N GLY A 23 44.76 10.37 16.93
CA GLY A 23 43.76 10.36 18.01
C GLY A 23 42.50 11.14 17.65
N GLY A 24 42.66 12.33 17.06
CA GLY A 24 41.55 13.15 16.58
C GLY A 24 40.71 12.43 15.52
N LEU A 25 41.35 11.76 14.56
CA LEU A 25 40.67 10.96 13.54
C LEU A 25 39.85 9.82 14.17
N LEU A 26 40.44 9.09 15.13
CA LEU A 26 39.74 8.01 15.83
C LEU A 26 38.52 8.52 16.61
N VAL A 27 38.65 9.64 17.31
CA VAL A 27 37.54 10.26 18.04
C VAL A 27 36.44 10.71 17.07
N PHE A 28 36.81 11.33 15.95
CA PHE A 28 35.84 11.74 14.92
C PHE A 28 35.07 10.54 14.35
N LEU A 29 35.77 9.45 13.99
CA LEU A 29 35.13 8.23 13.50
C LEU A 29 34.19 7.61 14.54
N ALA A 30 34.59 7.61 15.82
CA ALA A 30 33.74 7.10 16.90
C ALA A 30 32.47 7.95 17.06
N LEU A 31 32.60 9.28 17.07
CA LEU A 31 31.47 10.20 17.17
C LEU A 31 30.53 10.08 15.96
N ALA A 32 31.07 9.95 14.74
CA ALA A 32 30.28 9.72 13.54
C ALA A 32 29.51 8.39 13.60
N ALA A 33 30.14 7.31 14.07
CA ALA A 33 29.48 6.01 14.24
C ALA A 33 28.39 6.05 15.33
N ILE A 34 28.63 6.74 16.44
CA ILE A 34 27.63 6.94 17.50
C ILE A 34 26.45 7.77 16.99
N GLY A 35 26.72 8.87 16.28
CA GLY A 35 25.68 9.70 15.64
C GLY A 35 24.85 8.90 14.64
N MET A 36 25.50 8.08 13.81
CA MET A 36 24.83 7.17 12.88
C MET A 36 23.92 6.18 13.62
N LYS A 37 24.39 5.58 14.73
CA LYS A 37 23.61 4.65 15.55
C LYS A 37 22.42 5.31 16.24
N LEU A 38 22.53 6.58 16.62
CA LEU A 38 21.45 7.33 17.28
C LEU A 38 20.42 7.84 16.28
N ALA A 39 20.86 8.31 15.11
CA ALA A 39 19.99 8.83 14.06
C ALA A 39 19.28 7.71 13.28
N PHE A 40 19.96 6.59 13.06
CA PHE A 40 19.42 5.44 12.36
C PHE A 40 19.35 4.25 13.32
N ASN A 41 18.15 3.68 13.50
CA ASN A 41 17.98 2.42 14.21
C ASN A 41 18.67 1.31 13.39
N THR A 42 19.97 1.13 13.64
CA THR A 42 20.89 0.23 12.92
C THR A 42 20.65 -1.22 13.31
N THR A 43 19.39 -1.63 13.37
CA THR A 43 19.04 -3.04 13.41
C THR A 43 19.49 -3.65 12.08
N PRO A 44 20.43 -4.61 12.10
CA PRO A 44 20.96 -5.19 10.88
C PRO A 44 19.86 -5.99 10.18
N SER A 45 19.24 -5.41 9.16
CA SER A 45 18.25 -6.08 8.30
C SER A 45 18.84 -7.19 7.42
N TRP A 46 20.16 -7.33 7.44
CA TRP A 46 20.97 -8.30 6.69
C TRP A 46 21.33 -9.55 7.51
N LEU A 47 21.06 -9.57 8.82
CA LEU A 47 21.00 -10.85 9.53
C LEU A 47 19.79 -11.59 8.99
N LEU A 48 20.03 -12.71 8.29
CA LEU A 48 18.97 -13.64 7.91
C LEU A 48 18.19 -13.94 9.19
N HIS A 49 16.91 -13.54 9.21
CA HIS A 49 15.98 -14.07 10.18
C HIS A 49 16.12 -15.60 10.12
N PRO A 50 16.14 -16.32 11.26
CA PRO A 50 16.15 -17.78 11.23
C PRO A 50 15.07 -18.22 10.26
N ALA A 51 15.44 -19.08 9.31
CA ALA A 51 14.66 -19.49 8.15
C ALA A 51 13.41 -20.29 8.54
N ASN A 52 12.53 -19.70 9.34
CA ASN A 52 11.26 -20.24 9.78
C ASN A 52 10.09 -19.33 9.39
N VAL A 53 10.36 -18.30 8.60
CA VAL A 53 9.36 -17.62 7.79
C VAL A 53 9.81 -17.73 6.33
N SER A 54 9.69 -18.94 5.78
CA SER A 54 9.29 -18.97 4.38
C SER A 54 8.02 -18.12 4.34
N PRO A 55 7.93 -17.04 3.54
CA PRO A 55 6.62 -16.48 3.25
C PRO A 55 5.80 -17.68 2.80
N GLU A 56 4.68 -17.95 3.46
CA GLU A 56 3.77 -19.05 3.13
C GLU A 56 3.68 -19.09 1.60
N THR A 57 4.41 -20.02 0.98
CA THR A 57 4.30 -20.21 -0.46
C THR A 57 2.83 -20.53 -0.64
N PRO A 58 2.07 -19.74 -1.41
CA PRO A 58 0.62 -19.84 -1.41
C PRO A 58 0.24 -21.31 -1.53
N ASP A 59 -0.38 -21.84 -0.47
CA ASP A 59 -0.60 -23.28 -0.36
C ASP A 59 -1.32 -23.74 -1.62
N LEU A 60 -0.72 -24.71 -2.31
CA LEU A 60 -1.29 -25.19 -3.56
C LEU A 60 -2.62 -25.88 -3.22
N GLN A 61 -3.72 -25.36 -3.75
CA GLN A 61 -5.04 -25.97 -3.57
C GLN A 61 -4.99 -27.44 -3.97
N THR A 62 -5.32 -28.33 -3.04
CA THR A 62 -5.13 -29.78 -3.18
C THR A 62 -6.11 -30.41 -4.18
N ALA A 63 -7.33 -29.87 -4.28
CA ALA A 63 -8.39 -30.39 -5.13
C ALA A 63 -9.20 -29.28 -5.85
N PRO A 64 -8.56 -28.47 -6.74
CA PRO A 64 -9.17 -27.27 -7.32
C PRO A 64 -10.48 -27.56 -8.07
N ARG A 65 -10.59 -28.73 -8.72
CA ARG A 65 -11.82 -29.11 -9.44
C ARG A 65 -13.00 -29.35 -8.51
N GLN A 66 -12.79 -30.03 -7.39
CA GLN A 66 -13.87 -30.33 -6.44
C GLN A 66 -14.31 -29.06 -5.72
N ASP A 67 -13.37 -28.22 -5.34
CA ASP A 67 -13.65 -26.94 -4.68
C ASP A 67 -14.43 -26.01 -5.60
N LEU A 68 -14.07 -25.94 -6.89
CA LEU A 68 -14.80 -25.15 -7.87
C LEU A 68 -16.23 -25.66 -8.09
N VAL A 69 -16.46 -26.98 -8.10
CA VAL A 69 -17.82 -27.54 -8.19
C VAL A 69 -18.66 -27.18 -6.97
N LYS A 70 -18.09 -27.30 -5.77
CA LYS A 70 -18.77 -26.91 -4.52
C LYS A 70 -19.09 -25.43 -4.50
N PHE A 71 -18.13 -24.61 -4.89
CA PHE A 71 -18.29 -23.16 -4.97
C PHE A 71 -19.44 -22.77 -5.91
N ARG A 72 -19.43 -23.30 -7.14
CA ARG A 72 -20.53 -23.04 -8.10
C ARG A 72 -21.88 -23.51 -7.60
N ALA A 73 -21.94 -24.67 -6.95
CA ALA A 73 -23.19 -25.19 -6.39
C ALA A 73 -23.74 -24.27 -5.29
N GLU A 74 -22.87 -23.70 -4.46
CA GLU A 74 -23.26 -22.74 -3.42
C GLU A 74 -23.70 -21.40 -4.03
N GLU A 75 -23.01 -20.88 -5.04
CA GLU A 75 -23.44 -19.68 -5.76
C GLU A 75 -24.82 -19.87 -6.41
N ASP A 76 -25.02 -20.98 -7.13
CA ASP A 76 -26.30 -21.34 -7.74
C ASP A 76 -27.42 -21.47 -6.72
N ARG A 77 -27.10 -21.98 -5.53
CA ARG A 77 -28.04 -22.08 -4.42
C ARG A 77 -28.48 -20.69 -3.95
N GLN A 78 -27.53 -19.78 -3.77
CA GLN A 78 -27.82 -18.41 -3.32
C GLN A 78 -28.67 -17.64 -4.34
N LEU A 79 -28.44 -17.83 -5.64
CA LEU A 79 -29.22 -17.20 -6.70
C LEU A 79 -30.68 -17.67 -6.76
N LYS A 80 -30.97 -18.88 -6.26
CA LYS A 80 -32.29 -19.52 -6.33
C LYS A 80 -33.08 -19.46 -5.02
N MET A 81 -32.48 -18.95 -3.94
CA MET A 81 -33.09 -18.95 -2.61
C MET A 81 -33.32 -17.56 -2.06
N LEU A 82 -34.49 -17.39 -1.45
CA LEU A 82 -34.82 -16.27 -0.59
C LEU A 82 -33.88 -16.23 0.63
N GLY A 83 -33.45 -15.04 1.00
CA GLY A 83 -32.60 -14.84 2.17
C GLY A 83 -32.56 -13.38 2.61
N TRP A 84 -32.07 -13.14 3.82
CA TRP A 84 -31.78 -11.78 4.27
C TRP A 84 -30.33 -11.42 3.95
N VAL A 85 -30.10 -10.24 3.36
CA VAL A 85 -28.76 -9.68 3.19
C VAL A 85 -28.42 -8.84 4.42
N ASP A 86 -29.31 -7.92 4.77
CA ASP A 86 -29.25 -7.16 6.01
C ASP A 86 -30.66 -7.00 6.57
N ARG A 87 -30.93 -7.74 7.66
CA ARG A 87 -32.24 -7.70 8.31
C ARG A 87 -32.52 -6.38 9.02
N LYS A 88 -31.48 -5.68 9.51
CA LYS A 88 -31.65 -4.39 10.20
C LYS A 88 -31.97 -3.28 9.21
N ALA A 89 -31.33 -3.30 8.04
CA ALA A 89 -31.62 -2.37 6.95
C ALA A 89 -32.89 -2.75 6.14
N GLY A 90 -33.52 -3.90 6.41
CA GLY A 90 -34.70 -4.36 5.68
C GLY A 90 -34.38 -4.88 4.26
N ILE A 91 -33.13 -5.25 3.99
CA ILE A 91 -32.66 -5.68 2.67
C ILE A 91 -32.70 -7.20 2.58
N ALA A 92 -33.60 -7.73 1.75
CA ALA A 92 -33.73 -9.14 1.44
C ALA A 92 -33.22 -9.47 0.02
N ARG A 93 -32.65 -10.66 -0.14
CA ARG A 93 -32.34 -11.27 -1.44
C ARG A 93 -33.54 -12.10 -1.89
N ILE A 94 -33.97 -11.88 -3.13
CA ILE A 94 -34.96 -12.70 -3.81
C ILE A 94 -34.28 -13.59 -4.87
N PRO A 95 -34.87 -14.74 -5.24
CA PRO A 95 -34.40 -15.55 -6.34
C PRO A 95 -34.31 -14.73 -7.63
N ILE A 96 -33.25 -14.92 -8.42
CA ILE A 96 -33.02 -14.12 -9.62
C ILE A 96 -34.14 -14.28 -10.65
N GLY A 97 -34.78 -15.46 -10.71
CA GLY A 97 -35.95 -15.69 -11.56
C GLY A 97 -37.11 -14.76 -11.21
N ASP A 98 -37.40 -14.64 -9.91
CA ASP A 98 -38.47 -13.79 -9.40
C ASP A 98 -38.13 -12.30 -9.60
N ALA A 99 -36.86 -11.93 -9.44
CA ALA A 99 -36.38 -10.58 -9.72
C ALA A 99 -36.58 -10.20 -11.19
N MET A 100 -36.18 -11.09 -12.11
CA MET A 100 -36.40 -10.87 -13.55
C MET A 100 -37.89 -10.76 -13.88
N TRP A 101 -38.72 -11.62 -13.28
CA TRP A 101 -40.17 -11.57 -13.50
C TRP A 101 -40.78 -10.28 -12.96
N ALA A 102 -40.40 -9.86 -11.75
CA ALA A 102 -40.82 -8.60 -11.17
C ALA A 102 -40.40 -7.40 -12.04
N LEU A 103 -39.19 -7.42 -12.62
CA LEU A 103 -38.70 -6.35 -13.48
C LEU A 103 -39.49 -6.25 -14.78
N VAL A 104 -39.79 -7.39 -15.41
CA VAL A 104 -40.59 -7.43 -16.64
C VAL A 104 -42.03 -6.98 -16.36
N SER A 105 -42.61 -7.40 -15.24
CA SER A 105 -43.99 -7.09 -14.88
C SER A 105 -44.20 -5.64 -14.44
N ASN A 106 -43.25 -5.07 -13.68
CA ASN A 106 -43.37 -3.71 -13.14
C ASN A 106 -42.68 -2.64 -14.01
N GLY A 107 -41.86 -3.05 -14.98
CA GLY A 107 -40.98 -2.15 -15.74
C GLY A 107 -39.71 -1.80 -14.97
N LEU A 108 -38.79 -1.10 -15.66
CA LEU A 108 -37.57 -0.58 -15.03
C LEU A 108 -37.95 0.57 -14.07
N PRO A 109 -37.39 0.61 -12.84
CA PRO A 109 -37.64 1.72 -11.95
C PRO A 109 -36.99 3.00 -12.50
N ASP A 110 -37.57 4.16 -12.17
CA ASP A 110 -37.01 5.46 -12.52
C ASP A 110 -35.81 5.77 -11.64
N TRP A 111 -34.63 5.36 -12.10
CA TRP A 111 -33.36 5.59 -11.41
C TRP A 111 -32.99 7.08 -11.27
N SER A 112 -33.67 7.98 -11.99
CA SER A 112 -33.45 9.43 -11.85
C SER A 112 -34.08 10.02 -10.58
N GLN A 113 -35.08 9.33 -10.02
CA GLN A 113 -35.76 9.72 -8.78
C GLN A 113 -35.23 9.01 -7.54
N SER A 114 -34.28 8.09 -7.70
CA SER A 114 -33.60 7.42 -6.60
C SER A 114 -32.67 8.41 -5.90
N ASP A 115 -33.25 9.24 -5.03
CA ASP A 115 -32.62 10.16 -4.09
C ASP A 115 -31.15 10.53 -4.39
N ILE A 116 -30.99 11.55 -5.23
CA ILE A 116 -29.83 12.45 -5.30
C ILE A 116 -29.57 13.11 -3.92
N THR A 117 -30.50 12.98 -2.98
CA THR A 117 -30.53 13.59 -1.65
C THR A 117 -29.38 13.18 -0.70
N ALA A 118 -28.49 12.26 -1.08
CA ALA A 118 -27.32 11.89 -0.26
C ALA A 118 -25.97 11.80 -1.00
N SER A 119 -25.89 12.01 -2.31
CA SER A 119 -24.74 11.55 -3.11
C SER A 119 -23.93 12.64 -3.82
N GLU A 120 -24.47 13.85 -4.00
CA GLU A 120 -23.85 14.84 -4.91
C GLU A 120 -22.41 15.28 -4.55
N PRO A 121 -22.02 15.47 -3.27
CA PRO A 121 -20.62 15.78 -2.93
C PRO A 121 -19.74 14.53 -2.80
N ALA A 122 -20.29 13.42 -2.30
CA ALA A 122 -19.53 12.21 -1.96
C ALA A 122 -19.15 11.42 -3.21
N ASP A 123 -20.05 11.33 -4.20
CA ASP A 123 -19.80 10.56 -5.42
C ASP A 123 -18.73 11.21 -6.29
N CYS A 124 -18.71 12.54 -6.37
CA CYS A 124 -17.65 13.26 -7.08
C CYS A 124 -16.27 13.04 -6.43
N ASN A 125 -16.22 12.94 -5.10
CA ASN A 125 -14.98 12.66 -4.36
C ASN A 125 -14.49 11.22 -4.61
N LEU A 126 -15.40 10.25 -4.62
CA LEU A 126 -15.08 8.85 -4.95
C LEU A 126 -14.57 8.71 -6.40
N LEU A 127 -15.20 9.39 -7.36
CA LEU A 127 -14.77 9.40 -8.75
C LEU A 127 -13.39 10.05 -8.94
N GLY A 128 -13.12 11.14 -8.22
CA GLY A 128 -11.81 11.80 -8.21
C GLY A 128 -10.72 10.95 -7.57
N ALA A 129 -11.03 10.22 -6.50
CA ALA A 129 -10.08 9.37 -5.80
C ALA A 129 -9.78 8.07 -6.56
N ALA A 130 -10.80 7.40 -7.10
CA ALA A 130 -10.66 6.09 -7.74
C ALA A 130 -10.27 6.19 -9.22
N VAL A 131 -10.77 7.19 -9.97
CA VAL A 131 -10.57 7.27 -11.43
C VAL A 131 -10.30 8.70 -11.92
N PRO A 132 -9.17 9.33 -11.49
CA PRO A 132 -8.91 10.76 -11.64
C PRO A 132 -8.79 11.28 -13.10
N ARG A 133 -8.54 10.40 -14.08
CA ARG A 133 -8.28 10.81 -15.48
C ARG A 133 -9.50 10.74 -16.39
N THR A 134 -10.67 10.40 -15.86
CA THR A 134 -11.87 10.24 -16.69
C THR A 134 -12.53 11.58 -17.03
N PRO A 135 -13.13 11.72 -18.23
CA PRO A 135 -13.88 12.94 -18.60
C PRO A 135 -15.00 13.28 -17.61
N GLN A 136 -15.61 12.27 -16.99
CA GLN A 136 -16.62 12.43 -15.95
C GLN A 136 -16.06 13.11 -14.68
N ALA A 137 -14.86 12.75 -14.21
CA ALA A 137 -14.22 13.41 -13.07
C ALA A 137 -13.95 14.90 -13.33
N ARG A 138 -13.53 15.25 -14.56
CA ARG A 138 -13.33 16.67 -14.95
C ARG A 138 -14.66 17.44 -15.00
N LYS A 139 -15.74 16.84 -15.49
CA LYS A 139 -17.07 17.46 -15.52
C LYS A 139 -17.61 17.72 -14.10
N CYS A 140 -17.44 16.77 -13.19
CA CYS A 140 -17.81 16.90 -11.78
C CYS A 140 -17.09 18.08 -11.10
N GLN A 141 -15.77 18.21 -11.30
CA GLN A 141 -14.97 19.33 -10.77
C GLN A 141 -15.42 20.69 -11.31
N GLN A 142 -15.88 20.75 -12.55
CA GLN A 142 -16.35 21.99 -13.19
C GLN A 142 -17.73 22.42 -12.68
N GLN A 143 -18.63 21.48 -12.36
CA GLN A 143 -19.97 21.78 -11.87
C GLN A 143 -19.98 22.26 -10.41
N GLY A 144 -19.10 21.73 -9.55
CA GLY A 144 -18.99 22.17 -8.15
C GLY A 144 -18.39 23.56 -7.93
N GLY A 145 -17.81 24.18 -8.97
CA GLY A 145 -17.19 25.52 -8.89
C GLY A 145 -18.10 26.68 -9.29
N GLY A 146 -19.37 26.42 -9.63
CA GLY A 146 -20.28 27.40 -10.24
C GLY A 146 -21.16 28.23 -9.28
N THR A 147 -21.21 27.91 -7.99
CA THR A 147 -22.12 28.57 -7.04
C THR A 147 -21.37 29.66 -6.27
N GLY A 148 -21.18 30.81 -6.92
CA GLY A 148 -20.46 31.94 -6.33
C GLY A 148 -20.48 33.18 -7.21
N ARG A 149 -21.67 33.66 -7.59
CA ARG A 149 -21.87 35.05 -7.98
C ARG A 149 -23.32 35.48 -7.85
#